data_AF-A0A7C4TH80-F1
#
_entry.id   AF-A0A7C4TH80-F1
#
_cell.length_a   1.000
_cell.length_b   1.000
_cell.length_c   1.000
_cell.angle_alpha   90.00
_cell.angle_beta   90.00
_cell.angle_gamma   90.00
#
_symmetry.space_group_name_H-M   'P 1'
#
loop_
_entity.id
_entity.type
_entity.pdbx_description
1 polymer ?
#
loop_
_entity_poly.entity_id
_entity_poly.type
_entity_poly.pdbx_seq_one_letter_code
_entity_poly.pdbx_strand_id
1 'polypeptide(L)'
;MIAFSKVEKGVEIAFQLSNGTEDRELVSAMANIVGNEFRSEMEIDWRIFHITLGENKYFRVLYAGPRLGKLHPVNEKRIKERFDELSHKTYEEVMKEYQVIKKKGNFISQPILEKKEEYNLWQDKLWNYI
;
A
#
# COMPACT_ATOMS: atom_id res chain seq x y z
N MET A 1 16.53 -24.02 18.41
CA MET A 1 17.44 -22.86 18.64
C MET A 1 18.13 -22.64 17.30
N ILE A 2 17.66 -21.75 16.43
CA ILE A 2 17.84 -20.29 16.44
C ILE A 2 16.49 -19.58 16.30
N ALA A 3 16.41 -18.41 16.93
CA ALA A 3 15.22 -17.59 17.08
C ALA A 3 15.18 -16.42 16.09
N PHE A 4 13.95 -15.98 15.79
CA PHE A 4 13.49 -14.71 15.22
C PHE A 4 14.06 -14.27 13.85
N SER A 5 13.24 -14.40 12.80
CA SER A 5 13.07 -13.29 11.86
C SER A 5 11.71 -12.65 12.12
N LYS A 6 11.66 -11.78 13.13
CA LYS A 6 10.59 -10.79 13.23
C LYS A 6 10.77 -9.93 11.99
N VAL A 7 9.98 -10.18 10.94
CA VAL A 7 9.94 -9.31 9.74
C VAL A 7 9.86 -7.89 10.29
N GLU A 8 10.91 -7.09 10.11
CA GLU A 8 10.81 -5.66 10.39
C GLU A 8 9.76 -5.16 9.42
N LYS A 9 8.56 -4.93 9.94
CA LYS A 9 7.39 -4.55 9.15
C LYS A 9 7.78 -3.34 8.32
N GLY A 10 7.46 -3.36 7.03
CA GLY A 10 7.71 -2.24 6.13
C GLY A 10 6.74 -1.08 6.41
N VAL A 11 6.29 -0.41 5.35
CA VAL A 11 5.32 0.69 5.49
C VAL A 11 3.90 0.19 5.34
N GLU A 12 3.08 0.42 6.35
CA GLU A 12 1.63 0.24 6.29
C GLU A 12 0.94 1.60 6.21
N ILE A 13 0.00 1.71 5.27
CA ILE A 13 -0.88 2.86 5.11
C ILE A 13 -2.31 2.35 5.23
N ALA A 14 -3.05 2.86 6.20
CA ALA A 14 -4.43 2.47 6.48
C ALA A 14 -5.34 3.70 6.44
N PHE A 15 -6.48 3.58 5.78
CA PHE A 15 -7.46 4.67 5.71
C PHE A 15 -8.85 4.13 5.37
N GLN A 16 -9.85 4.95 5.68
CA GLN A 16 -11.26 4.67 5.43
C GLN A 16 -11.76 5.70 4.43
N LEU A 17 -12.25 5.25 3.28
CA LEU A 17 -12.91 6.10 2.29
C LEU A 17 -14.42 5.83 2.30
N SER A 18 -15.18 6.73 1.69
CA SER A 18 -16.64 6.74 1.59
C SER A 18 -17.22 5.62 0.70
N ASN A 19 -16.93 4.35 0.97
CA ASN A 19 -17.58 3.14 0.41
C ASN A 19 -18.01 3.17 -1.08
N GLY A 20 -17.29 3.88 -1.96
CA GLY A 20 -17.60 4.03 -3.38
C GLY A 20 -16.71 3.20 -4.32
N THR A 21 -17.10 3.09 -5.59
CA THR A 21 -16.25 2.51 -6.65
C THR A 21 -15.05 3.41 -6.97
N GLU A 22 -15.25 4.73 -6.96
CA GLU A 22 -14.19 5.73 -7.18
C GLU A 22 -13.08 5.61 -6.13
N ASP A 23 -13.45 5.32 -4.88
CA ASP A 23 -12.51 5.11 -3.79
C ASP A 23 -11.56 3.93 -4.06
N ARG A 24 -12.08 2.83 -4.63
CA ARG A 24 -11.26 1.67 -4.97
C ARG A 24 -10.25 2.00 -6.06
N GLU A 25 -10.70 2.69 -7.10
CA GLU A 25 -9.84 3.07 -8.23
C GLU A 25 -8.76 4.06 -7.77
N LEU A 26 -9.14 5.05 -6.95
CA LEU A 26 -8.23 6.03 -6.38
C LEU A 26 -7.13 5.36 -5.55
N VAL A 27 -7.51 4.48 -4.62
CA VAL A 27 -6.56 3.75 -3.77
C VAL A 27 -5.63 2.88 -4.57
N SER A 28 -6.18 2.16 -5.55
CA SER A 28 -5.41 1.34 -6.46
C SER A 28 -4.39 2.18 -7.22
N ALA A 29 -4.82 3.33 -7.74
CA ALA A 29 -3.96 4.25 -8.47
C ALA A 29 -2.84 4.80 -7.58
N MET A 30 -3.17 5.34 -6.40
CA MET A 30 -2.20 5.88 -5.46
C MET A 30 -1.15 4.84 -5.06
N ALA A 31 -1.60 3.64 -4.67
CA ALA A 31 -0.71 2.57 -4.23
C ALA A 31 0.24 2.14 -5.34
N ASN A 32 -0.27 2.00 -6.56
CA ASN A 32 0.53 1.61 -7.71
C ASN A 32 1.46 2.74 -8.21
N ILE A 33 1.09 4.01 -8.08
CA ILE A 33 2.00 5.13 -8.33
C ILE A 33 3.22 5.02 -7.40
N VAL A 34 2.97 5.03 -6.09
CA VAL A 34 4.01 5.01 -5.05
C VAL A 34 4.86 3.75 -5.17
N GLY A 35 4.21 2.60 -5.33
CA GLY A 35 4.90 1.31 -5.50
C GLY A 35 5.87 1.34 -6.67
N ASN A 36 5.45 1.80 -7.85
CA ASN A 36 6.32 1.85 -9.02
C ASN A 36 7.42 2.92 -8.94
N GLU A 37 7.15 4.07 -8.32
CA GLU A 37 8.15 5.12 -8.13
C GLU A 37 9.34 4.64 -7.29
N PHE A 38 9.05 3.91 -6.21
CA PHE A 38 10.07 3.47 -5.27
C PHE A 38 10.58 2.04 -5.52
N ARG A 39 9.93 1.26 -6.40
CA ARG A 39 10.28 -0.15 -6.68
C ARG A 39 11.76 -0.34 -6.98
N SER A 40 12.28 0.41 -7.95
CA SER A 40 13.66 0.25 -8.41
C SER A 40 14.69 0.83 -7.44
N GLU A 41 14.32 1.89 -6.71
CA GLU A 41 15.24 2.58 -5.81
C GLU A 41 15.38 1.85 -4.46
N MET A 42 14.25 1.36 -3.94
CA MET A 42 14.14 0.80 -2.60
C MET A 42 13.98 -0.73 -2.58
N GLU A 43 13.92 -1.36 -3.76
CA GLU A 43 13.69 -2.80 -3.92
C GLU A 43 12.40 -3.25 -3.20
N ILE A 44 11.33 -2.47 -3.39
CA ILE A 44 10.06 -2.70 -2.67
C ILE A 44 9.06 -3.52 -3.48
N ASP A 45 8.33 -4.37 -2.78
CA ASP A 45 7.08 -4.97 -3.20
C ASP A 45 5.92 -4.32 -2.45
N TRP A 46 4.71 -4.41 -3.01
CA TRP A 46 3.52 -3.88 -2.35
C TRP A 46 2.27 -4.70 -2.60
N ARG A 47 1.32 -4.58 -1.68
CA ARG A 47 0.00 -5.22 -1.74
C ARG A 47 -1.07 -4.24 -1.30
N ILE A 48 -2.23 -4.36 -1.93
CA ILE A 48 -3.40 -3.54 -1.68
C ILE A 48 -4.50 -4.44 -1.14
N PHE A 49 -5.06 -4.09 0.01
CA PHE A 49 -6.10 -4.86 0.67
C PHE A 49 -7.33 -3.99 0.86
N HIS A 50 -8.49 -4.57 0.56
CA HIS A 50 -9.78 -4.04 0.97
C HIS A 50 -10.36 -4.98 2.01
N ILE A 51 -10.48 -4.47 3.24
CA ILE A 51 -10.76 -5.27 4.42
C ILE A 51 -12.16 -4.95 4.89
N THR A 52 -12.94 -6.01 5.11
CA THR A 52 -14.26 -5.92 5.75
C THR A 52 -14.16 -6.47 7.17
N LEU A 53 -14.51 -5.65 8.16
CA LEU A 53 -14.58 -5.99 9.59
C LEU A 53 -15.96 -5.61 10.14
N GLY A 54 -16.83 -6.60 10.31
CA GLY A 54 -18.24 -6.34 10.63
C GLY A 54 -18.90 -5.53 9.51
N GLU A 55 -19.45 -4.36 9.85
CA GLU A 55 -20.05 -3.42 8.89
C GLU A 55 -19.04 -2.41 8.31
N ASN A 56 -17.84 -2.34 8.89
CA ASN A 56 -16.81 -1.40 8.47
C ASN A 56 -15.99 -1.96 7.32
N LYS A 57 -15.68 -1.09 6.37
CA LYS A 57 -14.74 -1.36 5.28
C LYS A 57 -13.65 -0.32 5.30
N TYR A 58 -12.42 -0.77 5.08
CA TYR A 58 -11.25 0.09 5.02
C TYR A 58 -10.22 -0.52 4.09
N PHE A 59 -9.26 0.30 3.67
CA PHE A 59 -8.15 -0.17 2.86
C PHE A 59 -6.87 -0.20 3.68
N ARG A 60 -6.01 -1.15 3.34
CA ARG A 60 -4.62 -1.16 3.78
C ARG A 60 -3.72 -1.37 2.58
N VAL A 61 -2.67 -0.57 2.51
CA VAL A 61 -1.60 -0.72 1.54
C VAL A 61 -0.33 -1.04 2.31
N LEU A 62 0.29 -2.18 1.97
CA LEU A 62 1.54 -2.61 2.57
C LEU A 62 2.65 -2.49 1.54
N TYR A 63 3.75 -1.86 1.92
CA TYR A 63 5.01 -1.84 1.18
C TYR A 63 6.06 -2.57 2.00
N ALA A 64 6.76 -3.52 1.40
CA ALA A 64 7.83 -4.29 2.02
C ALA A 64 9.06 -4.27 1.14
N GLY A 65 10.25 -4.31 1.73
CA GLY A 65 11.50 -4.37 0.99
C GLY A 65 12.68 -4.29 1.93
N PRO A 66 13.88 -4.70 1.51
CA PRO A 66 15.07 -4.73 2.36
C PRO A 66 15.50 -3.33 2.82
N ARG A 67 15.07 -2.28 2.10
CA ARG A 67 15.37 -0.88 2.41
C ARG A 67 14.19 -0.14 3.07
N LEU A 68 13.22 -0.88 3.59
CA LEU A 68 12.13 -0.39 4.43
C LEU A 68 12.25 -1.02 5.83
N GLY A 69 11.92 -0.26 6.87
CA GLY A 69 12.06 -0.70 8.26
C GLY A 69 12.86 0.29 9.11
N LYS A 70 13.12 -0.12 10.36
CA LYS A 70 13.73 0.74 11.39
C LYS A 70 15.13 1.24 11.03
N LEU A 71 15.83 0.50 10.19
CA LEU A 71 17.17 0.86 9.70
C LEU A 71 17.14 1.93 8.60
N HIS A 72 15.98 2.17 7.97
CA HIS A 72 15.81 3.11 6.87
C HIS A 72 14.58 4.01 7.07
N PRO A 73 14.48 4.75 8.19
CA PRO A 73 13.29 5.56 8.52
C PRO A 73 13.01 6.68 7.49
N VAL A 74 14.04 7.14 6.78
CA VAL A 74 13.92 8.13 5.70
C VAL A 74 13.10 7.58 4.53
N ASN A 75 13.29 6.30 4.18
CA ASN A 75 12.56 5.67 3.08
C ASN A 75 11.10 5.46 3.46
N GLU A 76 10.83 5.04 4.70
CA GLU A 76 9.47 4.97 5.22
C GLU A 76 8.75 6.32 5.16
N LYS A 77 9.46 7.39 5.56
CA LYS A 77 8.93 8.75 5.53
C LYS A 77 8.58 9.18 4.10
N ARG A 78 9.45 8.91 3.12
CA ARG A 78 9.23 9.24 1.71
C ARG A 78 7.99 8.57 1.13
N ILE A 79 7.77 7.29 1.44
CA ILE A 79 6.57 6.57 1.02
C ILE A 79 5.32 7.22 1.62
N LYS A 80 5.33 7.52 2.92
CA LYS A 80 4.21 8.15 3.62
C LYS A 80 3.91 9.55 3.09
N GLU A 81 4.93 10.38 2.94
CA GLU A 81 4.81 11.75 2.40
C GLU A 81 4.27 11.75 0.97
N ARG A 82 4.75 10.83 0.14
CA ARG A 82 4.27 10.73 -1.24
C ARG A 82 2.81 10.29 -1.31
N PHE A 83 2.41 9.34 -0.46
CA PHE A 83 1.02 8.92 -0.37
C PHE A 83 0.12 10.04 0.16
N ASP A 84 0.59 10.78 1.17
CA ASP A 84 -0.09 11.94 1.73
C ASP A 84 -0.29 13.03 0.67
N GLU A 85 0.75 13.36 -0.12
CA GLU A 85 0.66 14.29 -1.25
C GLU A 85 -0.44 13.88 -2.24
N LEU A 86 -0.49 12.60 -2.62
CA LEU A 86 -1.51 12.09 -3.53
C LEU A 86 -2.92 12.14 -2.91
N SER A 87 -3.05 11.99 -1.60
CA SER A 87 -4.36 12.02 -0.92
C SER A 87 -4.99 13.42 -0.89
N HIS A 88 -4.18 14.46 -1.04
CA HIS A 88 -4.63 15.85 -1.15
C HIS A 88 -5.00 16.25 -2.59
N LYS A 89 -4.74 15.40 -3.59
CA LYS A 89 -5.10 15.64 -4.99
C LYS A 89 -6.54 15.19 -5.26
N THR A 90 -7.15 15.78 -6.27
CA THR A 90 -8.44 15.31 -6.77
C THR A 90 -8.31 13.96 -7.45
N TYR A 91 -9.43 13.24 -7.57
CA TYR A 91 -9.50 11.97 -8.29
C TYR A 91 -8.90 12.06 -9.70
N GLU A 92 -9.29 13.08 -10.47
CA GLU A 92 -8.83 13.27 -11.85
C GLU A 92 -7.30 13.47 -11.94
N GLU A 93 -6.72 14.23 -11.00
CA GLU A 93 -5.29 14.48 -10.95
C GLU A 93 -4.49 13.20 -10.68
N VAL A 94 -4.93 12.39 -9.70
CA VAL A 94 -4.30 11.11 -9.38
C VAL A 94 -4.41 10.14 -10.56
N MET A 95 -5.59 10.05 -11.18
CA MET A 95 -5.80 9.16 -12.31
C MET A 95 -4.97 9.58 -13.52
N LYS A 96 -4.84 10.87 -13.79
CA LYS A 96 -3.97 11.39 -14.85
C LYS A 96 -2.52 10.99 -14.63
N GLU A 97 -2.01 11.17 -13.40
CA GLU A 97 -0.65 10.79 -13.02
C GLU A 97 -0.43 9.27 -13.14
N TYR A 98 -1.39 8.47 -12.67
CA TYR A 98 -1.39 7.03 -12.81
C TYR A 98 -1.29 6.59 -14.28
N GLN A 99 -2.07 7.19 -15.19
CA GLN A 99 -2.01 6.86 -16.61
C GLN A 99 -0.67 7.24 -17.26
N VAL A 100 -0.06 8.36 -16.84
CA VAL A 100 1.27 8.77 -17.33
C VAL A 100 2.33 7.76 -16.89
N ILE A 101 2.31 7.34 -15.63
CA ILE A 101 3.28 6.38 -15.09
C ILE A 101 3.05 4.98 -15.68
N LYS A 102 1.80 4.57 -15.86
CA LYS A 102 1.43 3.28 -16.47
C LYS A 102 1.94 3.11 -17.90
N LYS A 103 2.06 4.21 -18.66
CA LYS A 103 2.62 4.20 -20.02
C LYS A 103 4.14 3.98 -20.03
N LYS A 104 4.83 4.10 -18.90
CA LYS A 104 6.25 3.75 -18.80
C LYS A 104 6.35 2.22 -18.84
N GLY A 105 7.15 1.66 -19.74
CA GLY A 105 7.18 0.22 -20.05
C GLY A 105 7.60 -0.74 -18.93
N ASN A 106 7.84 -0.25 -17.72
CA ASN A 106 8.23 -1.04 -16.55
C ASN A 106 7.19 -0.99 -15.41
N PHE A 107 5.96 -0.58 -15.71
CA PHE A 107 4.89 -0.46 -14.74
C PHE A 107 4.34 -1.82 -14.29
N ILE A 108 4.21 -2.03 -12.98
CA ILE A 108 3.52 -3.18 -12.39
C ILE A 108 2.22 -2.70 -11.75
N SER A 109 1.11 -3.35 -12.08
CA SER A 109 -0.18 -3.10 -11.45
C SER A 109 -0.48 -4.18 -10.43
N GLN A 110 -0.60 -3.81 -9.15
CA GLN A 110 -1.09 -4.72 -8.11
C GLN A 110 -2.62 -4.65 -8.04
N PRO A 111 -3.31 -5.81 -8.00
CA PRO A 111 -4.75 -5.83 -7.80
C PRO A 111 -5.11 -5.58 -6.32
N ILE A 112 -6.36 -5.19 -6.08
CA ILE A 112 -6.92 -5.14 -4.73
C ILE A 112 -7.28 -6.56 -4.29
N LEU A 113 -6.80 -6.97 -3.12
CA LEU A 113 -7.11 -8.23 -2.48
C LEU A 113 -8.22 -8.03 -1.45
N GLU A 114 -9.34 -8.72 -1.61
CA GLU A 114 -10.44 -8.70 -0.63
C GLU A 114 -10.10 -9.59 0.56
N LYS A 115 -10.24 -9.06 1.78
CA LYS A 115 -10.10 -9.82 3.03
C LYS A 115 -11.30 -9.57 3.93
N LYS A 116 -11.88 -10.65 4.45
CA LYS A 116 -12.84 -10.59 5.56
C LYS A 116 -12.07 -10.93 6.82
N GLU A 117 -11.98 -9.99 7.74
CA GLU A 117 -11.42 -10.27 9.06
C GLU A 117 -12.56 -10.63 10.01
N GLU A 118 -12.59 -11.89 10.44
CA GLU A 118 -13.32 -12.28 11.64
C GLU A 118 -12.43 -11.94 12.83
N TYR A 119 -12.97 -11.25 13.84
CA TYR A 119 -12.28 -10.76 15.04
C TYR A 119 -11.18 -11.72 15.55
N ASN A 120 -9.95 -11.53 15.09
CA ASN A 120 -8.78 -12.20 15.62
C ASN A 120 -7.67 -11.14 15.75
N LEU A 121 -7.84 -10.30 16.76
CA LEU A 121 -7.10 -9.06 17.08
C LEU A 121 -5.57 -9.23 17.26
N TRP A 122 -5.03 -10.43 17.10
CA TRP A 122 -3.67 -10.78 17.54
C TRP A 122 -2.75 -11.31 16.44
N GLN A 123 -3.23 -11.50 15.21
CA GLN A 123 -2.37 -11.92 14.09
C GLN A 123 -2.49 -10.94 12.94
N ASP A 124 -1.39 -10.23 12.68
CA ASP A 124 -1.26 -9.30 11.55
C ASP A 124 -1.04 -10.11 10.26
N LYS A 125 -2.06 -10.88 9.86
CA LYS A 125 -2.02 -11.90 8.79
C LYS A 125 -1.74 -11.29 7.41
N LEU A 126 -1.92 -9.98 7.24
CA LEU A 126 -1.77 -9.31 5.95
C LEU A 126 -0.31 -9.31 5.47
N TRP A 127 0.64 -9.17 6.38
CA TRP A 127 2.07 -9.24 6.07
C TRP A 127 2.54 -10.63 5.62
N ASN A 128 1.71 -11.69 5.74
CA ASN A 128 2.02 -13.01 5.19
C ASN A 128 1.75 -13.11 3.67
N TYR A 129 1.11 -12.09 3.08
CA TYR A 129 0.75 -12.07 1.66
C TYR A 129 1.68 -11.18 0.82
N ILE A 130 2.72 -10.63 1.44
CA ILE A 130 3.72 -9.77 0.82
C ILE A 130 5.10 -10.39 0.93
#